data_AF-A0A5J4NPY8-F1
#
_entry.id   AF-A0A5J4NPY8-F1
#
_cell.length_a   1.000
_cell.length_b   1.000
_cell.length_c   1.000
_cell.angle_alpha   90.00
_cell.angle_beta   90.00
_cell.angle_gamma   90.00
#
_symmetry.space_group_name_H-M   'P 1'
#
loop_
_entity.id
_entity.type
_entity.pdbx_description
1 polymer ?
#
loop_
_entity_poly.entity_id
_entity_poly.type
_entity_poly.pdbx_seq_one_letter_code
_entity_poly.pdbx_strand_id
1 'polypeptide(L)'
;IQLHLRSHSLKAMSKVIITALIVVLLAYGLDASITYVGPADGGVRVWWTAPPDDTVEYLILWHRKDVNHIDGFEFLDRSERSYSVEGLLDCSVYTFTLIGFDWSYQQTTYGSSEYQTGNCGNDYGEAR
;
A
#
# COMPACT_ATOMS: atom_id res chain seq x y z
N ILE A 1 25.43 -57.48 4.35
CA ILE A 1 25.66 -56.14 3.78
C ILE A 1 24.64 -55.19 4.41
N GLN A 2 25.07 -54.40 5.39
CA GLN A 2 24.23 -53.45 6.13
C GLN A 2 24.02 -52.19 5.27
N LEU A 3 22.81 -51.96 4.78
CA LEU A 3 22.42 -50.70 4.15
C LEU A 3 22.04 -49.69 5.24
N HIS A 4 23.04 -49.03 5.80
CA HIS A 4 22.86 -47.86 6.66
C HIS A 4 22.89 -46.59 5.79
N LEU A 5 21.81 -46.35 5.04
CA LEU A 5 21.70 -45.20 4.13
C LEU A 5 20.69 -44.16 4.68
N ARG A 6 21.28 -43.13 5.30
CA ARG A 6 20.82 -41.72 5.34
C ARG A 6 19.41 -41.43 5.90
N SER A 7 19.26 -41.50 7.23
CA SER A 7 18.14 -40.86 7.94
C SER A 7 18.30 -39.33 8.12
N HIS A 8 19.49 -38.77 7.86
CA HIS A 8 19.77 -37.34 8.04
C HIS A 8 19.27 -36.45 6.89
N SER A 9 19.04 -37.00 5.69
CA SER A 9 18.69 -36.22 4.50
C SER A 9 17.22 -35.79 4.47
N LEU A 10 16.32 -36.61 5.03
CA LEU A 10 14.88 -36.34 5.05
C LEU A 10 14.50 -35.20 6.02
N LYS A 11 15.18 -35.09 7.16
CA LYS A 11 14.92 -34.02 8.15
C LYS A 11 15.34 -32.64 7.63
N ALA A 12 16.43 -32.56 6.87
CA ALA A 12 16.90 -31.32 6.26
C ALA A 12 15.99 -30.88 5.10
N MET A 13 15.57 -31.82 4.24
CA MET A 13 14.62 -31.53 3.16
C MET A 13 13.25 -31.09 3.68
N SER A 14 12.74 -31.73 4.76
CA SER A 14 11.48 -31.34 5.40
C SER A 14 11.51 -29.92 5.96
N LYS A 15 12.61 -29.51 6.61
CA LYS A 15 12.76 -28.13 7.08
C LYS A 15 12.79 -27.12 5.94
N VAL A 16 13.52 -27.39 4.85
CA VAL A 16 13.60 -26.48 3.70
C VAL A 16 12.23 -26.30 3.02
N ILE A 17 11.46 -27.38 2.86
CA ILE A 17 10.11 -27.33 2.28
C ILE A 17 9.15 -26.55 3.18
N ILE A 18 9.20 -26.77 4.51
CA ILE A 18 8.36 -26.02 5.47
C ILE A 18 8.74 -24.53 5.46
N THR A 19 10.04 -24.19 5.45
CA THR A 19 10.47 -22.79 5.38
C THR A 19 10.09 -22.13 4.07
N ALA A 20 10.20 -22.83 2.93
CA ALA A 20 9.75 -22.31 1.64
C ALA A 20 8.23 -22.12 1.60
N LEU A 21 7.46 -23.05 2.16
CA LEU A 21 6.00 -22.95 2.28
C LEU A 21 5.58 -21.79 3.20
N ILE A 22 6.32 -21.55 4.30
CA ILE A 22 6.09 -20.41 5.21
C ILE A 22 6.44 -19.09 4.54
N VAL A 23 7.55 -18.98 3.80
CA VAL A 23 7.89 -17.77 3.04
C VAL A 23 6.87 -17.49 1.94
N VAL A 24 6.37 -18.54 1.29
CA VAL A 24 5.30 -18.46 0.29
C VAL A 24 3.97 -18.05 0.93
N LEU A 25 3.59 -18.61 2.08
CA LEU A 25 2.39 -18.22 2.84
C LEU A 25 2.48 -16.82 3.46
N LEU A 26 3.67 -16.39 3.92
CA LEU A 26 3.93 -15.03 4.39
C LEU A 26 3.91 -14.01 3.23
N ALA A 27 4.24 -14.44 2.01
CA ALA A 27 4.09 -13.62 0.81
C ALA A 27 2.64 -13.51 0.33
N TYR A 28 1.75 -14.43 0.74
CA TYR A 28 0.31 -14.40 0.43
C TYR A 28 -0.52 -13.62 1.46
N GLY A 29 0.11 -13.05 2.49
CA GLY A 29 -0.49 -11.99 3.31
C GLY A 29 -0.31 -10.62 2.64
N LEU A 30 -0.74 -10.48 1.38
CA LEU A 30 -0.93 -9.15 0.79
C LEU A 30 -2.30 -8.69 1.25
N ASP A 31 -2.40 -8.20 2.48
CA ASP A 31 -3.46 -7.27 2.81
C ASP A 31 -3.40 -6.17 1.74
N ALA A 32 -4.51 -5.87 1.06
CA ALA A 32 -4.53 -4.71 0.18
C ALA A 32 -3.97 -3.55 0.98
N SER A 33 -2.92 -2.95 0.46
CA SER A 33 -2.24 -1.86 1.12
C SER A 33 -1.76 -0.91 0.04
N ILE A 34 -1.67 0.36 0.41
CA ILE A 34 -1.02 1.35 -0.43
C ILE A 34 0.44 0.90 -0.61
N THR A 35 0.81 0.58 -1.84
CA THR A 35 2.14 0.06 -2.18
C THR A 35 3.10 1.16 -2.58
N TYR A 36 2.58 2.28 -3.10
CA TYR A 36 3.38 3.42 -3.50
C TYR A 36 2.57 4.71 -3.48
N VAL A 37 3.18 5.79 -3.00
CA VAL A 37 2.70 7.16 -3.17
C VAL A 37 3.85 7.99 -3.70
N GLY A 38 3.60 8.69 -4.81
CA GLY A 38 4.66 9.42 -5.50
C GLY A 38 4.16 10.52 -6.42
N PRO A 39 5.07 11.29 -7.01
CA PRO A 39 4.72 12.40 -7.87
C PRO A 39 4.04 11.89 -9.16
N ALA A 40 3.09 12.67 -9.66
CA ALA A 40 2.47 12.54 -10.97
C ALA A 40 2.33 13.92 -11.61
N ASP A 41 2.08 13.98 -12.92
CA ASP A 41 1.87 15.25 -13.61
C ASP A 41 0.73 16.04 -12.96
N GLY A 42 1.05 17.17 -12.33
CA GLY A 42 0.07 18.01 -11.64
C GLY A 42 -0.44 17.50 -10.29
N GLY A 43 0.19 16.46 -9.70
CA GLY A 43 -0.31 15.88 -8.47
C GLY A 43 0.48 14.72 -7.88
N VAL A 44 -0.24 13.82 -7.21
CA VAL A 44 0.30 12.63 -6.54
C VAL A 44 -0.44 11.40 -7.04
N ARG A 45 0.28 10.35 -7.41
CA ARG A 45 -0.32 9.04 -7.72
C ARG A 45 -0.15 8.08 -6.56
N VAL A 46 -1.26 7.49 -6.15
CA VAL A 46 -1.35 6.45 -5.13
C VAL A 46 -1.60 5.12 -5.83
N TRP A 47 -0.86 4.08 -5.46
CA TRP A 47 -1.01 2.72 -5.97
C TRP A 47 -1.30 1.74 -4.84
N TRP A 48 -2.04 0.68 -5.13
CA TRP A 48 -2.33 -0.41 -4.19
C TRP A 48 -2.42 -1.77 -4.88
N THR A 49 -2.27 -2.81 -4.08
CA THR A 49 -2.56 -4.19 -4.50
C THR A 49 -4.05 -4.51 -4.32
N ALA A 50 -4.51 -5.52 -5.06
CA ALA A 50 -5.84 -6.08 -4.83
C ALA A 50 -5.93 -6.65 -3.39
N PRO A 51 -7.03 -6.44 -2.67
CA PRO A 51 -7.27 -7.10 -1.39
C PRO A 51 -7.38 -8.61 -1.57
N PRO A 52 -7.14 -9.37 -0.48
CA PRO A 52 -7.45 -10.79 -0.47
C PRO A 52 -8.96 -11.04 -0.47
N ASP A 53 -9.74 -10.10 0.09
CA ASP A 53 -11.20 -10.16 0.17
C ASP A 53 -11.87 -9.51 -1.04
N ASP A 54 -13.07 -9.99 -1.36
CA ASP A 54 -13.82 -9.56 -2.53
C ASP A 54 -14.49 -8.19 -2.27
N THR A 55 -13.91 -7.11 -2.79
CA THR A 55 -14.46 -5.75 -2.69
C THR A 55 -15.36 -5.40 -3.87
N VAL A 56 -16.35 -4.54 -3.64
CA VAL A 56 -17.22 -3.98 -4.70
C VAL A 56 -16.65 -2.71 -5.29
N GLU A 57 -16.03 -1.90 -4.44
CA GLU A 57 -15.42 -0.62 -4.78
C GLU A 57 -14.38 -0.24 -3.72
N TYR A 58 -13.56 0.75 -4.06
CA TYR A 58 -12.66 1.42 -3.14
C TYR A 58 -13.10 2.86 -2.92
N LEU A 59 -12.75 3.39 -1.75
CA LEU A 59 -12.71 4.81 -1.46
C LEU A 59 -11.27 5.18 -1.15
N ILE A 60 -10.73 6.11 -1.92
CA ILE A 60 -9.50 6.80 -1.54
C ILE A 60 -9.88 8.17 -0.99
N LEU A 61 -9.34 8.52 0.18
CA LEU A 61 -9.50 9.85 0.77
C LEU A 61 -8.13 10.43 1.10
N TRP A 62 -8.04 11.76 1.08
CA TRP A 62 -6.83 12.47 1.44
C TRP A 62 -7.12 13.71 2.28
N HIS A 63 -6.18 13.99 3.18
CA HIS A 63 -6.20 15.19 4.01
C HIS A 63 -4.77 15.64 4.28
N ARG A 64 -4.57 16.95 4.39
CA ARG A 64 -3.34 17.51 4.91
C ARG A 64 -3.19 17.17 6.38
N LYS A 65 -1.97 16.86 6.79
CA LYS A 65 -1.63 16.49 8.16
C LYS A 65 -1.82 17.63 9.18
N ASP A 66 -1.80 18.87 8.72
CA ASP A 66 -1.92 20.07 9.56
C ASP A 66 -3.37 20.57 9.72
N VAL A 67 -4.35 19.89 9.10
CA VAL A 67 -5.77 20.24 9.19
C VAL A 67 -6.61 19.06 9.67
N ASN A 68 -7.72 19.35 10.35
CA ASN A 68 -8.62 18.33 10.87
C ASN A 68 -9.86 18.12 9.98
N HIS A 69 -9.71 18.20 8.67
CA HIS A 69 -10.79 17.92 7.72
C HIS A 69 -10.27 17.13 6.52
N ILE A 70 -11.18 16.45 5.82
CA ILE A 70 -10.88 15.74 4.58
C ILE A 70 -10.84 16.76 3.44
N ASP A 71 -9.72 16.83 2.72
CA ASP A 71 -9.57 17.73 1.58
C ASP A 71 -10.27 17.18 0.32
N GLY A 72 -10.30 15.85 0.18
CA GLY A 72 -11.05 15.21 -0.89
C GLY A 72 -11.10 13.69 -0.78
N PHE A 73 -11.92 13.11 -1.66
CA PHE A 73 -12.12 11.67 -1.76
C PHE A 73 -12.58 11.29 -3.17
N GLU A 74 -12.42 10.02 -3.53
CA GLU A 74 -12.95 9.45 -4.78
C GLU A 74 -13.36 7.99 -4.56
N PHE A 75 -14.48 7.60 -5.17
CA PHE A 75 -14.91 6.19 -5.26
C PHE A 75 -14.38 5.58 -6.56
N LEU A 76 -13.84 4.37 -6.47
CA LEU A 76 -13.15 3.71 -7.56
C LEU A 76 -13.66 2.29 -7.73
N ASP A 77 -13.78 1.85 -8.99
CA ASP A 77 -14.16 0.48 -9.30
C ASP A 77 -13.17 -0.53 -8.68
N ARG A 78 -13.67 -1.70 -8.29
CA ARG A 78 -12.84 -2.78 -7.70
C ARG A 78 -11.66 -3.24 -8.57
N SER A 79 -11.67 -2.95 -9.87
CA SER A 79 -10.58 -3.24 -10.81
C SER A 79 -9.43 -2.23 -10.75
N GLU A 80 -9.66 -1.04 -10.18
CA GLU A 80 -8.64 0.02 -10.12
C GLU A 80 -7.51 -0.31 -9.16
N ARG A 81 -6.28 0.07 -9.54
CA ARG A 81 -5.06 -0.16 -8.74
C ARG A 81 -4.25 1.10 -8.49
N SER A 82 -4.74 2.24 -8.99
CA SER A 82 -4.13 3.53 -8.74
C SER A 82 -5.13 4.66 -8.91
N TYR A 83 -4.84 5.79 -8.28
CA TYR A 83 -5.57 7.03 -8.50
C TYR A 83 -4.60 8.21 -8.49
N SER A 84 -4.86 9.20 -9.34
CA SER A 84 -4.07 10.44 -9.40
C SER A 84 -4.85 11.54 -8.72
N VAL A 85 -4.29 12.09 -7.66
CA VAL A 85 -4.85 13.19 -6.89
C VAL A 85 -4.19 14.48 -7.36
N GLU A 86 -5.00 15.40 -7.90
CA GLU A 86 -4.56 16.68 -8.43
C GLU A 86 -4.95 17.83 -7.49
N GLY A 87 -4.43 19.04 -7.74
CA GLY A 87 -4.82 20.24 -6.99
C GLY A 87 -4.34 20.27 -5.54
N LEU A 88 -3.35 19.45 -5.19
CA LEU A 88 -2.74 19.44 -3.88
C LEU A 88 -1.86 20.68 -3.71
N LEU A 89 -1.92 21.29 -2.53
CA LEU A 89 -1.00 22.37 -2.17
C LEU A 89 0.45 21.88 -2.17
N ASP A 90 1.34 22.73 -2.70
CA ASP A 90 2.78 22.53 -2.64
C ASP A 90 3.29 22.51 -1.18
N CYS A 91 4.45 21.89 -0.97
CA CYS A 91 5.14 21.85 0.32
C CYS A 91 4.28 21.39 1.51
N SER A 92 3.31 20.52 1.26
CA SER A 92 2.33 20.08 2.24
C SER A 92 2.39 18.56 2.40
N VAL A 93 2.23 18.08 3.64
CA VAL A 93 2.18 16.65 3.93
C VAL A 93 0.72 16.21 3.89
N TYR A 94 0.41 15.26 3.01
CA TYR A 94 -0.90 14.64 2.90
C TYR A 94 -0.84 13.20 3.40
N THR A 95 -1.92 12.77 4.05
CA THR A 95 -2.19 11.37 4.34
C THR A 95 -3.24 10.86 3.36
N PHE A 96 -2.93 9.77 2.67
CA PHE A 96 -3.85 9.06 1.77
C PHE A 96 -4.30 7.80 2.46
N THR A 97 -5.61 7.55 2.50
CA THR A 97 -6.20 6.36 3.12
C THR A 97 -7.01 5.60 2.09
N LEU A 98 -6.76 4.30 1.99
CA LEU A 98 -7.52 3.39 1.15
C LEU A 98 -8.50 2.59 2.01
N ILE A 99 -9.77 2.68 1.65
CA ILE A 99 -10.86 1.93 2.23
C ILE A 99 -11.47 1.10 1.11
N GLY A 100 -11.93 -0.12 1.38
CA GLY A 100 -12.82 -0.80 0.45
C GLY A 100 -14.06 -1.31 1.14
N PHE A 101 -15.06 -1.61 0.31
CA PHE A 101 -16.39 -2.01 0.74
C PHE A 101 -16.68 -3.42 0.24
N ASP A 102 -17.25 -4.25 1.12
CA ASP A 102 -17.81 -5.53 0.71
C ASP A 102 -19.22 -5.37 0.07
N TRP A 103 -19.82 -6.48 -0.37
CA TRP A 103 -21.15 -6.48 -0.98
C TRP A 103 -22.30 -6.11 -0.02
N SER A 104 -22.02 -6.04 1.27
CA SER A 104 -22.93 -5.54 2.30
C SER A 104 -22.62 -4.10 2.71
N TYR A 105 -21.71 -3.42 1.99
CA TYR A 105 -21.19 -2.09 2.29
C TYR A 105 -20.52 -1.97 3.67
N GLN A 106 -19.99 -3.07 4.20
CA GLN A 106 -19.07 -3.01 5.34
C GLN A 106 -17.71 -2.52 4.86
N GLN A 107 -17.14 -1.60 5.62
CA GLN A 107 -15.93 -0.88 5.29
C GLN A 107 -14.72 -1.51 6.00
N THR A 108 -13.64 -1.71 5.25
CA THR A 108 -12.35 -2.16 5.74
C THR A 108 -11.27 -1.19 5.31
N THR A 109 -10.48 -0.69 6.26
CA THR A 109 -9.30 0.13 5.96
C THR A 109 -8.16 -0.78 5.52
N TYR A 110 -7.72 -0.60 4.28
CA TYR A 110 -6.64 -1.37 3.67
C TYR A 110 -5.27 -0.72 3.88
N GLY A 111 -5.22 0.60 4.07
CA GLY A 111 -3.98 1.20 4.52
C GLY A 111 -4.00 2.71 4.51
N SER A 112 -2.91 3.29 4.99
CA SER A 112 -2.66 4.71 4.84
C SER A 112 -1.18 4.96 4.57
N SER A 113 -0.89 6.01 3.81
CA SER A 113 0.48 6.41 3.49
C SER A 113 0.57 7.93 3.42
N GLU A 114 1.67 8.47 3.91
CA GLU A 114 1.93 9.91 3.87
C GLU A 114 2.83 10.25 2.68
N TYR A 115 2.60 11.42 2.08
CA TYR A 115 3.48 11.96 1.07
C TYR A 115 3.59 13.47 1.19
N GLN A 116 4.82 13.98 1.11
CA GLN A 116 5.10 15.41 1.06
C GLN A 116 5.10 15.86 -0.41
N THR A 117 4.19 16.77 -0.76
CA THR A 117 4.16 17.38 -2.09
C THR A 117 5.43 18.17 -2.35
N GLY A 118 5.83 18.23 -3.62
CA GLY A 118 7.03 18.92 -4.06
C GLY A 118 6.92 20.45 -3.99
N ASN A 119 7.88 21.12 -4.64
CA ASN A 119 7.96 22.58 -4.70
C ASN A 119 8.00 23.25 -3.31
N CYS A 120 8.59 22.57 -2.34
CA CYS A 120 9.07 23.18 -1.11
C CYS A 120 10.13 24.20 -1.50
N GLY A 121 9.78 25.48 -1.55
CA GLY A 121 10.73 26.53 -1.90
C GLY A 121 12.04 26.30 -1.15
N ASN A 122 13.13 26.09 -1.87
CA ASN A 122 14.43 26.15 -1.23
C ASN A 122 14.61 27.60 -0.83
N ASP A 123 14.61 27.87 0.48
CA ASP A 123 14.95 29.17 1.04
C ASP A 123 16.47 29.41 0.92
N TYR A 124 17.00 29.29 -0.30
CA TYR A 124 18.29 29.87 -0.67
C TYR A 124 18.04 31.28 -1.23
N GLY A 125 17.32 32.10 -0.47
CA GLY A 125 17.19 33.53 -0.69
C GLY A 125 18.33 34.29 0.00
N GLU A 126 19.30 34.75 -0.82
CA GLU A 126 20.15 35.92 -0.60
C GLU A 126 20.65 36.21 0.83
N ALA A 127 21.81 35.64 1.18
CA ALA A 127 22.78 36.40 1.97
C ALA A 127 23.42 37.45 1.04
N ARG A 128 22.82 38.64 0.97
CA ARG A 128 23.47 39.86 0.50
C ARG A 128 24.12 40.60 1.66
#